data_AF-A0A7M1VHU6-F1
#
_entry.id   AF-A0A7M1VHU6-F1
#
_cell.length_a   1.000
_cell.length_b   1.000
_cell.length_c   1.000
_cell.angle_alpha   90.00
_cell.angle_beta   90.00
_cell.angle_gamma   90.00
#
_symmetry.space_group_name_H-M   'P 1'
#
loop_
_entity.id
_entity.type
_entity.pdbx_description
1 polymer ?
#
loop_
_entity_poly.entity_id
_entity_poly.type
_entity_poly.pdbx_seq_one_letter_code
_entity_poly.pdbx_strand_id
1 'polypeptide(L)' 'MAVPKKRTSKSKSNSRKAHWKRKCYINAQKALSLGKSVLKGKSNSFIYTSNNINQN' A
#
# COMPACT_ATOMS: atom_id res chain seq x y z
N MET A 1 -24.08 -3.20 -26.67
CA MET A 1 -23.03 -3.30 -25.63
C MET A 1 -22.55 -4.74 -25.54
N ALA A 2 -21.25 -4.98 -25.39
CA ALA A 2 -20.73 -6.34 -25.27
C ALA A 2 -21.12 -6.94 -23.91
N VAL A 3 -21.66 -8.16 -23.93
CA VAL A 3 -22.04 -8.90 -22.71
C VAL A 3 -21.29 -10.23 -22.65
N PRO A 4 -20.86 -10.69 -21.46
CA PRO A 4 -20.18 -11.97 -21.34
C PRO A 4 -21.16 -13.10 -21.63
N LYS A 5 -20.82 -13.95 -22.61
CA LYS A 5 -21.67 -15.10 -22.97
C LYS A 5 -21.73 -16.15 -21.87
N LYS A 6 -20.66 -16.29 -21.08
CA LYS A 6 -20.52 -17.23 -19.96
C LYS A 6 -19.73 -16.59 -18.82
N ARG A 7 -19.97 -17.06 -17.60
CA ARG A 7 -19.18 -16.65 -16.44
C ARG A 7 -17.73 -17.10 -16.58
N THR A 8 -16.79 -16.31 -16.07
CA THR A 8 -15.40 -16.74 -15.96
C THR A 8 -15.25 -17.86 -14.93
N SER A 9 -14.34 -18.81 -15.18
CA SER A 9 -14.06 -19.87 -14.23
C SER A 9 -13.57 -19.32 -12.88
N LYS A 10 -13.80 -20.08 -11.81
CA LYS A 10 -13.38 -19.70 -10.45
C LYS A 10 -11.87 -19.45 -10.38
N SER A 11 -11.07 -20.28 -11.04
CA SER A 11 -9.62 -20.12 -11.13
C SER A 11 -9.21 -18.77 -11.75
N LYS A 12 -9.80 -18.40 -12.91
CA LYS A 12 -9.47 -17.14 -13.59
C LYS A 12 -9.94 -15.91 -12.81
N SER A 13 -11.04 -16.01 -12.08
CA SER A 13 -11.49 -14.95 -11.17
C SER A 13 -10.54 -14.79 -9.97
N ASN A 14 -10.14 -15.90 -9.34
CA ASN A 14 -9.23 -15.90 -8.20
C ASN A 14 -7.83 -15.38 -8.55
N SER A 15 -7.30 -15.74 -9.72
CA SER A 15 -6.01 -15.24 -10.21
C SER A 15 -6.00 -13.71 -10.33
N ARG A 16 -7.05 -13.12 -10.91
CA ARG A 16 -7.20 -11.65 -10.98
C ARG A 16 -7.26 -11.01 -9.60
N LYS A 17 -7.99 -11.62 -8.65
CA LYS A 17 -8.05 -11.15 -7.25
C LYS A 17 -6.69 -11.24 -6.55
N ALA A 18 -5.93 -12.31 -6.78
CA ALA A 18 -4.59 -12.47 -6.22
C ALA A 18 -3.63 -11.38 -6.72
N HIS A 19 -3.69 -11.05 -8.01
CA HIS A 19 -2.89 -9.96 -8.58
C HIS A 19 -3.23 -8.60 -7.94
N TRP A 20 -4.52 -8.32 -7.70
CA TRP A 20 -4.92 -7.10 -6.98
C TRP A 20 -4.37 -7.08 -5.56
N LYS A 21 -4.50 -8.19 -4.81
CA LYS A 21 -3.94 -8.33 -3.46
C LYS A 21 -2.42 -8.16 -3.40
N ARG A 22 -1.69 -8.65 -4.41
CA ARG A 22 -0.22 -8.50 -4.52
C ARG A 22 0.19 -7.03 -4.56
N LYS A 23 -0.55 -6.18 -5.29
CA LYS A 23 -0.30 -4.73 -5.32
C LYS A 23 -0.52 -4.10 -3.94
N CYS A 24 -1.59 -4.46 -3.25
CA CYS A 24 -1.86 -3.98 -1.89
C CYS A 24 -0.74 -4.38 -0.92
N TYR A 25 -0.26 -5.62 -0.99
CA TYR A 25 0.83 -6.12 -0.15
C TYR A 25 2.11 -5.28 -0.30
N ILE A 26 2.50 -4.95 -1.53
CA ILE A 26 3.70 -4.12 -1.79
C ILE A 26 3.54 -2.72 -1.19
N ASN A 27 2.36 -2.11 -1.33
CA ASN A 27 2.09 -0.80 -0.75
C ASN A 27 2.08 -0.84 0.79
N ALA A 28 1.52 -1.89 1.39
CA ALA A 28 1.53 -2.07 2.85
C ALA A 28 2.96 -2.18 3.40
N GLN A 29 3.84 -2.91 2.72
CA GLN A 29 5.26 -3.00 3.10
C GLN A 29 5.96 -1.64 3.05
N LYS A 30 5.72 -0.85 1.99
CA LYS A 30 6.28 0.51 1.86
C LYS A 30 5.77 1.42 2.97
N ALA A 31 4.46 1.42 3.24
CA ALA A 31 3.86 2.23 4.29
C ALA A 31 4.42 1.89 5.68
N LEU A 32 4.59 0.59 5.98
CA LEU A 32 5.17 0.13 7.24
C LEU A 32 6.63 0.59 7.40
N SER A 33 7.44 0.44 6.34
CA SER A 33 8.82 0.93 6.32
C SER A 33 8.89 2.44 6.58
N LEU A 34 8.01 3.20 5.91
CA LEU A 34 7.92 4.64 6.08
C LEU A 34 7.53 5.02 7.52
N GLY A 35 6.51 4.39 8.10
CA GLY A 35 6.09 4.63 9.48
C GLY A 35 7.21 4.38 10.49
N LYS A 36 7.97 3.29 10.34
CA LYS A 36 9.14 3.03 11.18
C LYS A 36 10.22 4.11 11.05
N SER A 37 10.43 4.62 9.83
CA SER A 37 11.39 5.68 9.57
C SER A 37 10.99 6.99 10.27
N VAL A 38 9.72 7.37 10.15
CA VAL A 38 9.14 8.55 10.83
C VAL A 38 9.32 8.45 12.34
N LEU A 39 8.97 7.31 12.95
CA LEU A 39 9.07 7.11 14.40
C LEU A 39 10.51 7.21 14.92
N LYS A 40 11.51 6.81 14.11
CA LYS A 40 12.92 6.86 14.51
C LYS A 40 13.50 8.27 14.46
N GLY A 41 12.94 9.18 13.66
CA GLY A 41 13.37 10.58 13.56
C GLY A 41 14.78 10.80 13.00
N LYS A 42 15.43 9.77 12.45
CA LYS A 42 16.82 9.83 11.92
C LYS A 42 16.88 9.94 10.39
N SER A 43 15.74 10.09 9.73
CA SER A 43 15.68 10.11 8.26
C SER A 43 15.97 11.51 7.71
N ASN A 44 17.04 11.62 6.92
CA ASN A 44 17.45 12.88 6.27
C ASN A 44 16.81 13.10 4.89
N SER A 45 16.05 12.14 4.37
CA SER A 45 15.59 12.11 2.98
C SER A 45 14.18 12.66 2.74
N PHE A 46 13.36 12.81 3.78
CA PHE A 46 12.01 13.35 3.66
C PHE A 46 11.66 14.19 4.89
N ILE A 47 10.92 15.28 4.66
CA ILE A 47 10.44 16.16 5.71
C ILE A 47 9.03 15.71 6.06
N TYR A 48 8.81 15.38 7.32
CA TYR A 48 7.49 15.18 7.88
C TYR A 48 7.29 16.24 8.96
N THR A 49 6.17 16.96 8.92
CA THR A 49 5.82 17.93 9.96
C THR A 49 5.50 17.16 11.24
N SER A 50 6.52 16.77 12.01
CA SER A 50 6.32 16.50 13.42
C SER A 50 6.02 17.84 14.05
N ASN A 51 4.80 18.02 14.54
CA ASN A 51 4.49 19.13 15.42
C ASN A 51 5.48 19.08 16.59
N ASN A 52 6.60 19.80 16.49
CA ASN A 52 7.32 20.32 17.63
C ASN A 52 6.45 21.44 18.21
N ILE A 53 5.30 21.05 18.76
CA ILE A 53 4.69 21.79 19.85
C ILE A 53 5.64 21.54 21.02
N ASN A 54 6.43 22.56 21.35
CA ASN A 54 7.37 22.64 22.49
C ASN A 54 8.82 22.23 22.23
N GLN A 55 9.62 23.21 21.81
CA GLN A 55 10.96 23.49 22.35
C GLN A 55 11.10 25.02 22.42
N ASN A 56 10.47 25.63 23.44
CA ASN A 56 10.99 26.83 24.09
C ASN A 56 11.55 26.38 25.44
#